data_AF-A0A952Z7G5-F1
#
_entry.id   AF-A0A952Z7G5-F1
#
_cell.length_a   1.000
_cell.length_b   1.000
_cell.length_c   1.000
_cell.angle_alpha   90.00
_cell.angle_beta   90.00
_cell.angle_gamma   90.00
#
_symmetry.space_group_name_H-M   'P 1'
#
loop_
_entity.id
_entity.type
_entity.pdbx_description
1 polymer ?
#
loop_
_entity_poly.entity_id
_entity_poly.type
_entity_poly.pdbx_seq_one_letter_code
_entity_poly.pdbx_strand_id
1 'polypeptide(L)'
;MKFRIQKFLLASMLLICGISSQADTVKFSAPAEYCFPQTSVRSEFGKFDKVILDHNVIINEQDHFKPGDIFVGFRRKSQPDVIWLTDGTSWLNAADNDDTTPKNYPVILPNGDDKLQPVMPIMLSHEPIDVSAFVDDGEVWVGYGLRTADETWEKSYADMISNSRFSKIWDITGSTPASGLPGDLPTICLTATEMKTTVFTLNHDLPSNDTVILDIDAVGIATKP
;
A
#
# COMPACT_ATOMS: atom_id res chain seq x y z
N MET A 1 9.54 41.38 -59.44
CA MET A 1 9.78 40.20 -58.59
C MET A 1 10.46 40.66 -57.30
N LYS A 2 9.70 40.82 -56.21
CA LYS A 2 10.20 41.17 -54.87
C LYS A 2 9.42 40.33 -53.86
N PHE A 3 10.05 39.27 -53.37
CA PHE A 3 9.59 38.49 -52.22
C PHE A 3 10.15 39.14 -50.95
N ARG A 4 9.33 39.46 -49.95
CA ARG A 4 9.75 39.52 -48.53
C ARG A 4 8.58 39.25 -47.58
N ILE A 5 8.48 37.98 -47.18
CA ILE A 5 8.36 37.44 -45.82
C ILE A 5 7.39 38.19 -44.89
N GLN A 6 6.17 37.67 -44.82
CA GLN A 6 5.15 37.98 -43.82
C GLN A 6 5.55 37.28 -42.50
N LYS A 7 5.83 38.06 -41.47
CA LYS A 7 6.18 37.56 -40.12
C LYS A 7 4.92 36.94 -39.49
N PHE A 8 4.87 35.62 -39.38
CA PHE A 8 3.93 34.93 -38.50
C PHE A 8 4.42 35.09 -37.04
N LEU A 9 3.71 35.90 -36.26
CA LEU A 9 3.79 35.88 -34.81
C LEU A 9 2.92 34.71 -34.32
N LEU A 10 3.55 33.55 -34.06
CA LEU A 10 2.92 32.51 -33.24
C LEU A 10 2.91 33.00 -31.79
N ALA A 11 1.78 33.55 -31.36
CA ALA A 11 1.45 33.67 -29.96
C ALA A 11 1.01 32.27 -29.47
N SER A 12 1.98 31.45 -29.04
CA SER A 12 1.68 30.23 -28.31
C SER A 12 1.35 30.62 -26.88
N MET A 13 0.06 30.88 -26.61
CA MET A 13 -0.46 31.00 -25.25
C MET A 13 -0.34 29.61 -24.62
N LEU A 14 0.63 29.47 -23.70
CA LEU A 14 0.66 28.37 -22.74
C LEU A 14 -0.69 28.35 -22.00
N LEU A 15 -1.57 27.43 -22.40
CA LEU A 15 -2.66 26.99 -21.54
C LEU A 15 -1.98 26.24 -20.38
N ILE A 16 -1.73 26.97 -19.30
CA ILE A 16 -1.49 26.38 -18.00
C ILE A 16 -2.82 25.73 -17.61
N CYS A 17 -2.97 24.44 -17.93
CA CYS A 17 -3.98 23.60 -17.28
C CYS A 17 -3.59 23.52 -15.80
N GLY A 18 -4.04 24.52 -15.03
CA GLY A 18 -3.96 24.49 -13.59
C GLY A 18 -4.83 23.34 -13.10
N ILE A 19 -4.19 22.31 -12.55
CA ILE A 19 -4.87 21.26 -11.77
C ILE A 19 -5.51 21.98 -10.59
N SER A 20 -6.80 22.25 -10.67
CA SER A 20 -7.56 22.81 -9.55
C SER A 20 -7.95 21.64 -8.65
N SER A 21 -7.13 21.32 -7.67
CA SER A 21 -7.56 20.45 -6.57
C SER A 21 -8.42 21.28 -5.62
N GLN A 22 -9.72 20.99 -5.57
CA GLN A 22 -10.56 21.49 -4.50
C GLN A 22 -10.37 20.55 -3.31
N ALA A 23 -9.86 21.10 -2.22
CA ALA A 23 -9.75 20.41 -0.95
C ALA A 23 -10.78 20.98 0.01
N ASP A 24 -11.80 20.20 0.34
CA ASP A 24 -12.79 20.57 1.34
C ASP A 24 -12.37 20.00 2.69
N THR A 25 -12.31 20.87 3.70
CA THR A 25 -12.00 20.47 5.08
C THR A 25 -13.24 20.58 5.93
N VAL A 26 -13.62 19.48 6.57
CA VAL A 26 -14.71 19.38 7.54
C VAL A 26 -14.13 19.27 8.93
N LYS A 27 -14.40 20.26 9.78
CA LYS A 27 -14.09 20.18 11.21
C LYS A 27 -15.21 19.44 11.93
N PHE A 28 -14.84 18.53 12.82
CA PHE A 28 -15.83 17.80 13.61
C PHE A 28 -16.26 18.62 14.82
N SER A 29 -17.51 18.43 15.24
CA SER A 29 -18.08 19.10 16.43
C SER A 29 -17.54 18.54 17.74
N ALA A 30 -16.99 17.33 17.71
CA ALA A 30 -16.27 16.64 18.77
C ALA A 30 -15.26 15.66 18.14
N PRO A 31 -14.23 15.20 18.88
CA PRO A 31 -13.33 14.15 18.38
C PRO A 31 -14.13 12.92 17.93
N ALA A 32 -13.94 12.51 16.68
CA ALA A 32 -14.52 11.30 16.12
C ALA A 32 -13.52 10.14 16.25
N GLU A 33 -14.03 8.94 16.47
CA GLU A 33 -13.24 7.72 16.49
C GLU A 33 -13.50 6.92 15.21
N TYR A 34 -12.42 6.49 14.55
CA TYR A 34 -12.46 5.63 13.39
C TYR A 34 -11.60 4.40 13.63
N CYS A 35 -12.24 3.24 13.72
CA CYS A 35 -11.58 1.97 14.01
C CYS A 35 -11.57 1.05 12.78
N PHE A 36 -10.45 0.37 12.55
CA PHE A 36 -10.26 -0.60 11.47
C PHE A 36 -9.30 -1.72 11.90
N PRO A 37 -9.43 -2.92 11.34
CA PRO A 37 -8.52 -4.01 11.66
C PRO A 37 -7.10 -3.69 11.21
N GLN A 38 -6.11 -4.06 12.02
CA GLN A 38 -4.71 -3.95 11.63
C GLN A 38 -4.37 -4.91 10.50
N THR A 39 -4.90 -6.14 10.53
CA THR A 39 -4.75 -7.12 9.45
C THR A 39 -6.14 -7.63 9.07
N SER A 40 -6.40 -7.74 7.77
CA SER A 40 -7.62 -8.32 7.23
C SER A 40 -7.25 -9.35 6.16
N VAL A 41 -7.90 -10.52 6.21
CA VAL A 41 -7.77 -11.53 5.16
C VAL A 41 -9.15 -11.86 4.61
N ARG A 42 -9.30 -11.65 3.31
CA ARG A 42 -10.55 -11.82 2.57
C ARG A 42 -10.41 -12.97 1.59
N SER A 43 -11.42 -13.84 1.48
CA SER A 43 -11.47 -14.86 0.43
C SER A 43 -12.27 -14.39 -0.76
N GLU A 44 -11.88 -14.82 -1.96
CA GLU A 44 -12.76 -14.76 -3.12
C GLU A 44 -13.87 -15.82 -2.99
N PHE A 45 -15.14 -15.42 -3.17
CA PHE A 45 -16.29 -16.34 -3.25
C PHE A 45 -16.47 -17.32 -2.08
N GLY A 46 -15.98 -16.96 -0.88
CA GLY A 46 -16.09 -17.81 0.32
C GLY A 46 -15.24 -19.09 0.28
N LYS A 47 -14.31 -19.20 -0.69
CA LYS A 47 -13.32 -20.27 -0.77
C LYS A 47 -11.95 -19.69 -0.45
N PHE A 48 -11.37 -20.17 0.64
CA PHE A 48 -10.12 -19.63 1.20
C PHE A 48 -8.86 -20.40 0.74
N ASP A 49 -8.94 -21.04 -0.43
CA ASP A 49 -7.74 -21.38 -1.19
C ASP A 49 -7.07 -20.12 -1.71
N LYS A 50 -7.86 -19.12 -2.14
CA LYS A 50 -7.35 -17.84 -2.60
C LYS A 50 -7.68 -16.67 -1.68
N VAL A 51 -6.65 -15.94 -1.26
CA VAL A 51 -6.80 -14.88 -0.25
C VAL A 51 -6.24 -13.53 -0.70
N ILE A 52 -6.90 -12.46 -0.28
CA ILE A 52 -6.39 -11.09 -0.31
C ILE A 52 -6.03 -10.74 1.13
N LEU A 53 -4.81 -10.22 1.33
CA LEU A 53 -4.33 -9.77 2.63
C LEU A 53 -4.10 -8.26 2.60
N ASP A 54 -4.78 -7.56 3.50
CA ASP A 54 -4.56 -6.15 3.80
C ASP A 54 -3.92 -6.05 5.18
N HIS A 55 -2.93 -5.17 5.32
CA HIS A 55 -2.32 -4.89 6.62
C HIS A 55 -1.96 -3.42 6.76
N ASN A 56 -2.11 -2.89 7.96
CA ASN A 56 -1.75 -1.52 8.33
C ASN A 56 -0.48 -1.57 9.17
N VAL A 57 0.66 -1.23 8.57
CA VAL A 57 1.93 -1.15 9.30
C VAL A 57 1.88 0.07 10.20
N ILE A 58 2.05 -0.16 11.51
CA ILE A 58 2.14 0.90 12.50
C ILE A 58 3.60 1.30 12.66
N ILE A 59 3.92 2.54 12.30
CA ILE A 59 5.27 3.09 12.44
C ILE A 59 5.42 3.64 13.84
N ASN A 60 6.56 3.36 14.49
CA ASN A 60 6.83 3.86 15.83
C ASN A 60 6.94 5.39 15.81
N GLU A 61 6.50 6.03 16.90
CA GLU A 61 6.42 7.50 17.03
C GLU A 61 7.72 8.21 16.65
N GLN A 62 8.87 7.70 17.13
CA GLN A 62 10.16 8.32 16.86
C GLN A 62 10.55 8.29 15.38
N ASP A 63 9.87 7.49 14.55
CA ASP A 63 10.19 7.24 13.15
C ASP A 63 9.18 7.86 12.18
N HIS A 64 8.15 8.54 12.71
CA HIS A 64 7.17 9.25 11.89
C HIS A 64 7.85 10.30 11.02
N PHE A 65 7.45 10.33 9.75
CA PHE A 65 7.91 11.26 8.73
C PHE A 65 9.42 11.22 8.46
N LYS A 66 10.07 10.09 8.74
CA LYS A 66 11.44 9.81 8.27
C LYS A 66 11.39 9.04 6.94
N PRO A 67 12.41 9.20 6.07
CA PRO A 67 12.54 8.35 4.90
C PRO A 67 12.76 6.90 5.33
N GLY A 68 12.11 5.98 4.63
CA GLY A 68 12.13 4.57 4.96
C GLY A 68 11.34 3.74 3.96
N ASP A 69 11.45 2.43 4.08
CA ASP A 69 10.78 1.50 3.19
C ASP A 69 10.00 0.45 3.99
N ILE A 70 8.93 -0.05 3.38
CA ILE A 70 8.15 -1.16 3.91
C ILE A 70 8.64 -2.46 3.26
N PHE A 71 8.71 -3.52 4.04
CA PHE A 71 9.09 -4.85 3.57
C PHE A 71 7.98 -5.82 3.91
N VAL A 72 7.58 -6.60 2.92
CA VAL A 72 6.67 -7.72 3.09
C VAL A 72 7.40 -8.98 2.70
N GLY A 73 7.42 -9.97 3.59
CA GLY A 73 8.11 -11.21 3.36
C GLY A 73 7.26 -12.43 3.62
N PHE A 74 7.63 -13.49 2.93
CA PHE A 74 7.14 -14.83 3.10
C PHE A 74 8.29 -15.70 3.63
N ARG A 75 7.96 -16.61 4.54
CA ARG A 75 8.90 -17.56 5.10
C ARG A 75 8.22 -18.91 5.25
N ARG A 76 8.97 -19.98 5.00
CA ARG A 76 8.52 -21.34 5.29
C ARG A 76 9.09 -21.78 6.63
N LYS A 77 8.27 -22.36 7.50
CA LYS A 77 8.70 -22.94 8.78
C LYS A 77 9.69 -24.08 8.58
N SER A 78 9.54 -24.84 7.50
CA SER A 78 10.48 -25.87 7.08
C SER A 78 11.83 -25.31 6.57
N GLN A 79 11.91 -24.01 6.25
CA GLN A 79 13.12 -23.32 5.80
C GLN A 79 13.23 -21.93 6.46
N PRO A 80 13.43 -21.88 7.79
CA PRO A 80 13.30 -20.63 8.55
C PRO A 80 14.39 -19.59 8.25
N ASP A 81 15.50 -20.03 7.62
CA ASP A 81 16.61 -19.15 7.24
C ASP A 81 16.40 -18.47 5.89
N VAL A 82 15.36 -18.86 5.13
CA VAL A 82 15.06 -18.30 3.82
C VAL A 82 13.85 -17.38 3.91
N ILE A 83 14.06 -16.10 3.57
CA ILE A 83 13.02 -15.09 3.49
C ILE A 83 12.90 -14.66 2.04
N TRP A 84 11.69 -14.72 1.51
CA TRP A 84 11.35 -14.12 0.21
C TRP A 84 10.66 -12.79 0.47
N LEU A 85 11.14 -11.72 -0.14
CA LEU A 85 10.53 -10.39 -0.08
C LEU A 85 9.76 -10.12 -1.36
N THR A 86 8.72 -9.29 -1.28
CA THR A 86 7.97 -8.85 -2.46
C THR A 86 8.01 -7.35 -2.66
N ASP A 87 8.15 -6.96 -3.93
CA ASP A 87 8.00 -5.60 -4.44
C ASP A 87 6.55 -5.31 -4.87
N GLY A 88 5.60 -6.16 -4.49
CA GLY A 88 4.20 -6.11 -4.89
C GLY A 88 3.90 -6.79 -6.23
N THR A 89 4.92 -7.24 -6.97
CA THR A 89 4.75 -7.96 -8.26
C THR A 89 5.44 -9.31 -8.28
N SER A 90 6.61 -9.41 -7.66
CA SER A 90 7.50 -10.57 -7.69
C SER A 90 7.89 -10.98 -6.28
N TRP A 91 8.33 -12.23 -6.11
CA TRP A 91 8.90 -12.75 -4.86
C TRP A 91 10.37 -13.07 -5.06
N LEU A 92 11.23 -12.37 -4.32
CA LEU A 92 12.67 -12.36 -4.51
C LEU A 92 13.34 -12.82 -3.21
N ASN A 93 14.34 -13.71 -3.30
CA ASN A 93 15.06 -14.15 -2.11
C ASN A 93 15.83 -12.97 -1.51
N ALA A 94 15.63 -12.69 -0.22
CA ALA A 94 16.25 -11.55 0.46
C ALA A 94 17.79 -11.60 0.43
N ALA A 95 18.38 -12.81 0.45
CA ALA A 95 19.82 -13.01 0.47
C ALA A 95 20.48 -12.99 -0.92
N ASP A 96 19.68 -12.94 -1.99
CA ASP A 96 20.20 -12.90 -3.35
C ASP A 96 20.74 -11.50 -3.69
N ASN A 97 22.06 -11.37 -3.82
CA ASN A 97 22.71 -10.10 -4.09
C ASN A 97 22.97 -9.87 -5.60
N ASP A 98 22.68 -10.86 -6.45
CA ASP A 98 22.86 -10.73 -7.90
C ASP A 98 21.68 -9.98 -8.54
N ASP A 99 20.54 -9.90 -7.81
CA ASP A 99 19.34 -9.18 -8.23
C ASP A 99 19.37 -7.72 -7.76
N THR A 100 19.42 -6.80 -8.72
CA THR A 100 19.35 -5.35 -8.48
C THR A 100 17.92 -4.82 -8.33
N THR A 101 16.92 -5.69 -8.48
CA THR A 101 15.51 -5.32 -8.34
C THR A 101 15.23 -4.92 -6.89
N PRO A 102 14.64 -3.73 -6.64
CA PRO A 102 14.23 -3.33 -5.31
C PRO A 102 13.28 -4.37 -4.71
N LYS A 103 13.56 -4.80 -3.48
CA LYS A 103 12.75 -5.82 -2.78
C LYS A 103 11.84 -5.24 -1.71
N ASN A 104 11.78 -3.91 -1.64
CA ASN A 104 10.85 -3.20 -0.78
C ASN A 104 9.47 -3.12 -1.43
N TYR A 105 8.45 -3.19 -0.59
CA TYR A 105 7.07 -3.07 -1.02
C TYR A 105 6.74 -1.59 -1.32
N PRO A 106 6.23 -1.26 -2.53
CA PRO A 106 5.96 0.10 -2.91
C PRO A 106 4.68 0.60 -2.23
N VAL A 107 4.80 1.57 -1.34
CA VAL A 107 3.65 2.29 -0.78
C VAL A 107 3.50 3.62 -1.48
N ILE A 108 2.42 3.79 -2.25
CA ILE A 108 2.10 5.05 -2.92
C ILE A 108 1.26 5.90 -1.98
N LEU A 109 1.88 6.94 -1.41
CA LEU A 109 1.17 7.89 -0.57
C LEU A 109 0.48 8.97 -1.43
N PRO A 110 -0.73 9.44 -1.09
CA PRO A 110 -1.44 10.46 -1.85
C PRO A 110 -0.70 11.80 -1.99
N ASN A 111 0.24 12.08 -1.08
CA ASN A 111 1.08 13.28 -1.09
C ASN A 111 2.36 13.11 -1.94
N GLY A 112 2.63 11.91 -2.47
CA GLY A 112 3.85 11.61 -3.23
C GLY A 112 5.15 11.65 -2.42
N ASP A 113 5.06 11.66 -1.09
CA ASP A 113 6.20 11.65 -0.18
C ASP A 113 6.75 10.22 -0.02
N ASP A 114 8.05 10.08 0.20
CA ASP A 114 8.73 8.81 0.48
C ASP A 114 8.92 8.55 1.98
N LYS A 115 8.33 9.42 2.81
CA LYS A 115 8.40 9.33 4.27
C LYS A 115 7.31 8.45 4.86
N LEU A 116 7.72 7.67 5.84
CA LEU A 116 6.85 6.81 6.63
C LEU A 116 5.78 7.64 7.37
N GLN A 117 4.51 7.35 7.10
CA GLN A 117 3.37 7.91 7.84
C GLN A 117 3.11 7.07 9.10
N PRO A 118 2.39 7.58 10.10
CA PRO A 118 2.05 6.81 11.31
C PRO A 118 1.37 5.45 11.01
N VAL A 119 0.58 5.41 9.94
CA VAL A 119 -0.08 4.19 9.43
C VAL A 119 0.23 4.06 7.95
N MET A 120 0.89 2.96 7.57
CA MET A 120 1.22 2.63 6.18
C MET A 120 0.40 1.44 5.72
N PRO A 121 -0.64 1.63 4.88
CA PRO A 121 -1.44 0.53 4.37
C PRO A 121 -0.66 -0.26 3.32
N ILE A 122 -0.72 -1.59 3.41
CA ILE A 122 -0.24 -2.52 2.39
C ILE A 122 -1.39 -3.43 1.95
N MET A 123 -1.38 -3.81 0.68
CA MET A 123 -2.30 -4.80 0.12
C MET A 123 -1.47 -5.79 -0.69
N LEU A 124 -1.23 -6.97 -0.11
CA LEU A 124 -0.25 -7.91 -0.64
C LEU A 124 -0.50 -8.28 -2.10
N SER A 125 -1.77 -8.35 -2.50
CA SER A 125 -2.15 -8.52 -3.90
C SER A 125 -3.55 -8.00 -4.15
N HIS A 126 -3.75 -7.40 -5.33
CA HIS A 126 -5.07 -7.08 -5.86
C HIS A 126 -5.84 -8.33 -6.30
N GLU A 127 -5.10 -9.40 -6.60
CA GLU A 127 -5.67 -10.70 -6.98
C GLU A 127 -5.53 -11.71 -5.84
N PRO A 128 -6.53 -12.56 -5.60
CA PRO A 128 -6.46 -13.61 -4.59
C PRO A 128 -5.28 -14.58 -4.80
N ILE A 129 -4.43 -14.74 -3.78
CA ILE A 129 -3.24 -15.60 -3.79
C ILE A 129 -3.62 -17.01 -3.33
N ASP A 130 -3.26 -18.04 -4.10
CA ASP A 130 -3.39 -19.43 -3.67
C ASP A 130 -2.34 -19.79 -2.60
N VAL A 131 -2.81 -20.06 -1.38
CA VAL A 131 -1.94 -20.40 -0.23
C VAL A 131 -2.01 -21.87 0.17
N SER A 132 -2.76 -22.69 -0.56
CA SER A 132 -3.05 -24.09 -0.19
C SER A 132 -1.79 -24.94 0.03
N ALA A 133 -0.74 -24.70 -0.77
CA ALA A 133 0.54 -25.40 -0.66
C ALA A 133 1.37 -25.01 0.58
N PHE A 134 0.96 -23.95 1.29
CA PHE A 134 1.70 -23.40 2.43
C PHE A 134 0.94 -23.53 3.74
N VAL A 135 -0.18 -24.26 3.77
CA VAL A 135 -0.89 -24.55 5.02
C VAL A 135 0.04 -25.31 5.98
N ASP A 136 0.08 -24.82 7.21
CA ASP A 136 0.92 -25.26 8.34
C ASP A 136 2.44 -25.07 8.15
N ASP A 137 2.88 -24.53 7.01
CA ASP A 137 4.30 -24.27 6.70
C ASP A 137 4.59 -22.79 6.42
N GLY A 138 3.63 -22.01 5.96
CA GLY A 138 3.83 -20.63 5.52
C GLY A 138 3.61 -19.59 6.61
N GLU A 139 4.42 -18.53 6.57
CA GLU A 139 4.27 -17.36 7.41
C GLU A 139 4.44 -16.09 6.57
N VAL A 140 3.61 -15.08 6.85
CA VAL A 140 3.75 -13.74 6.28
C VAL A 140 4.24 -12.78 7.36
N TRP A 141 5.26 -12.02 7.00
CA TRP A 141 5.99 -11.09 7.85
C TRP A 141 5.98 -9.70 7.22
N VAL A 142 5.86 -8.68 8.06
CA VAL A 142 5.87 -7.28 7.61
C VAL A 142 6.70 -6.46 8.57
N GLY A 143 7.39 -5.46 8.02
CA GLY A 143 8.17 -4.52 8.80
C GLY A 143 8.56 -3.29 8.00
N TYR A 144 9.31 -2.42 8.65
CA TYR A 144 9.83 -1.21 8.03
C TYR A 144 11.27 -0.95 8.45
N GLY A 145 12.00 -0.32 7.54
CA GLY A 145 13.36 0.14 7.73
C GLY A 145 13.49 1.64 7.52
N LEU A 146 14.48 2.24 8.15
CA LEU A 146 14.87 3.63 7.92
C LEU A 146 16.08 3.71 7.00
N ARG A 147 16.13 4.80 6.24
CA ARG A 147 17.29 5.17 5.44
C ARG A 147 17.40 6.67 5.31
N THR A 148 18.55 7.17 4.88
CA THR A 148 18.66 8.53 4.37
C THR A 148 18.17 8.60 2.91
N ALA A 149 17.98 9.82 2.38
CA ALA A 149 17.46 10.02 1.03
C ALA A 149 18.40 9.53 -0.09
N ASP A 150 19.69 9.43 0.21
CA ASP A 150 20.75 8.94 -0.69
C ASP A 150 21.08 7.45 -0.52
N GLU A 151 20.51 6.81 0.50
CA GLU A 151 20.64 5.38 0.74
C GLU A 151 19.61 4.57 -0.03
N THR A 152 19.94 3.30 -0.28
CA THR A 152 19.09 2.36 -1.02
C THR A 152 18.23 1.51 -0.10
N TRP A 153 17.30 0.75 -0.67
CA TRP A 153 16.41 -0.14 0.09
C TRP A 153 17.17 -1.19 0.91
N GLU A 154 18.37 -1.60 0.49
CA GLU A 154 19.20 -2.57 1.21
C GLU A 154 19.64 -2.05 2.58
N LYS A 155 19.91 -0.74 2.68
CA LYS A 155 20.24 -0.09 3.97
C LYS A 155 19.03 -0.07 4.89
N SER A 156 17.87 0.27 4.34
CA SER A 156 16.59 0.21 5.03
C SER A 156 16.27 -1.21 5.52
N TYR A 157 16.49 -2.23 4.67
CA TYR A 157 16.32 -3.63 5.05
C TYR A 157 17.26 -4.03 6.21
N ALA A 158 18.53 -3.65 6.14
CA ALA A 158 19.48 -3.91 7.23
C ALA A 158 19.09 -3.18 8.53
N ASP A 159 18.59 -1.95 8.46
CA ASP A 159 18.04 -1.21 9.60
C ASP A 159 16.84 -1.96 10.21
N MET A 160 15.88 -2.41 9.40
CA MET A 160 14.73 -3.17 9.86
C MET A 160 15.14 -4.42 10.64
N ILE A 161 16.05 -5.23 10.07
CA ILE A 161 16.52 -6.46 10.69
C ILE A 161 17.29 -6.18 11.99
N SER A 162 18.22 -5.23 11.97
CA SER A 162 19.04 -4.90 13.15
C SER A 162 18.23 -4.31 14.31
N ASN A 163 17.14 -3.59 14.00
CA ASN A 163 16.22 -3.05 15.01
C ASN A 163 15.04 -3.98 15.33
N SER A 164 15.04 -5.24 14.83
CA SER A 164 13.98 -6.23 15.08
C SER A 164 12.57 -5.71 14.75
N ARG A 165 12.43 -4.94 13.68
CA ARG A 165 11.15 -4.35 13.23
C ARG A 165 10.38 -5.21 12.25
N PHE A 166 10.83 -6.44 12.02
CA PHE A 166 10.18 -7.40 11.13
C PHE A 166 9.36 -8.40 11.95
N SER A 167 8.04 -8.35 11.81
CA SER A 167 7.11 -9.10 12.66
C SER A 167 6.20 -10.01 11.85
N LYS A 168 5.90 -11.19 12.39
CA LYS A 168 4.90 -12.10 11.81
C LYS A 168 3.52 -11.48 11.95
N ILE A 169 2.81 -11.33 10.85
CA ILE A 169 1.43 -10.82 10.84
C ILE A 169 0.41 -11.93 10.55
N TRP A 170 0.85 -13.04 9.97
CA TRP A 170 -0.01 -14.17 9.67
C TRP A 170 0.77 -15.48 9.69
N ASP A 171 0.21 -16.46 10.39
CA ASP A 171 0.59 -17.86 10.34
C ASP A 171 -0.45 -18.63 9.51
N ILE A 172 -0.04 -19.18 8.37
CA ILE A 172 -0.93 -19.90 7.45
C ILE A 172 -1.22 -21.27 8.07
N THR A 173 -2.26 -21.34 8.90
CA THR A 173 -2.59 -22.55 9.70
C THR A 173 -4.02 -23.01 9.49
N GLY A 174 -4.20 -24.33 9.62
CA GLY A 174 -5.52 -24.98 9.72
C GLY A 174 -6.37 -24.93 8.46
N SER A 175 -7.65 -25.31 8.61
CA SER A 175 -8.67 -25.07 7.59
C SER A 175 -9.06 -23.61 7.67
N THR A 176 -8.81 -22.86 6.60
CA THR A 176 -9.06 -21.43 6.59
C THR A 176 -10.56 -21.14 6.81
N PRO A 177 -10.96 -20.44 7.89
CA PRO A 177 -12.37 -20.21 8.17
C PRO A 177 -12.99 -19.26 7.15
N ALA A 178 -14.29 -19.37 6.93
CA ALA A 178 -15.08 -18.54 6.00
C ALA A 178 -14.99 -17.02 6.26
N SER A 179 -14.35 -16.60 7.36
CA SER A 179 -14.30 -15.22 7.86
C SER A 179 -12.88 -14.67 8.06
N GLY A 180 -11.82 -15.31 7.56
CA GLY A 180 -10.46 -14.73 7.60
C GLY A 180 -9.47 -15.46 8.51
N LEU A 181 -8.57 -14.71 9.15
CA LEU A 181 -7.52 -15.27 10.01
C LEU A 181 -8.10 -15.78 11.33
N PRO A 182 -7.71 -16.99 11.80
CA PRO A 182 -8.01 -17.40 13.15
C PRO A 182 -7.16 -16.60 14.15
N GLY A 183 -7.79 -16.08 15.22
CA GLY A 183 -7.10 -15.45 16.36
C GLY A 183 -7.52 -14.02 16.67
N ASP A 184 -6.88 -13.44 17.68
CA ASP A 184 -7.08 -12.05 18.08
C ASP A 184 -6.32 -11.12 17.12
N LEU A 185 -7.05 -10.45 16.23
CA LEU A 185 -6.49 -9.44 15.34
C LEU A 185 -6.61 -8.05 15.98
N PRO A 186 -5.51 -7.31 16.14
CA PRO A 186 -5.57 -5.96 16.68
C PRO A 186 -6.50 -5.06 15.85
N THR A 187 -7.26 -4.22 16.53
CA THR A 187 -8.02 -3.12 15.92
C THR A 187 -7.30 -1.82 16.24
N ILE A 188 -7.05 -1.01 15.21
CA ILE A 188 -6.47 0.33 15.34
C ILE A 188 -7.63 1.31 15.37
N CYS A 189 -7.65 2.20 16.35
CA CYS A 189 -8.61 3.30 16.43
C CYS A 189 -7.87 4.63 16.34
N LEU A 190 -8.27 5.45 15.39
CA LEU A 190 -7.78 6.81 15.22
C LEU A 190 -8.78 7.79 15.83
N THR A 191 -8.29 8.71 16.64
CA THR A 191 -9.06 9.87 17.09
C THR A 191 -8.78 11.04 16.16
N ALA A 192 -9.80 11.50 15.44
CA ALA A 192 -9.69 12.60 14.47
C ALA A 192 -10.54 13.79 14.90
N THR A 193 -10.07 15.00 14.63
CA THR A 193 -10.81 16.26 14.89
C THR A 193 -11.24 16.97 13.61
N GLU A 194 -10.66 16.59 12.47
CA GLU A 194 -10.98 17.12 11.16
C GLU A 194 -10.75 16.08 10.07
N MET A 195 -11.40 16.26 8.93
CA MET A 195 -11.22 15.48 7.71
C MET A 195 -11.00 16.43 6.54
N LYS A 196 -10.02 16.10 5.70
CA LYS A 196 -9.80 16.77 4.42
C LYS A 196 -10.15 15.81 3.30
N THR A 197 -11.08 16.21 2.43
CA THR A 197 -11.40 15.49 1.21
C THR A 197 -10.57 16.08 0.07
N THR A 198 -9.82 15.24 -0.63
CA THR A 198 -9.09 15.64 -1.84
C THR A 198 -9.74 14.95 -3.03
N VAL A 199 -10.25 15.73 -3.99
CA VAL A 199 -10.78 15.20 -5.24
C VAL A 199 -9.67 15.23 -6.29
N PHE A 200 -9.28 14.06 -6.77
CA PHE A 200 -8.41 13.94 -7.93
C PHE A 200 -9.28 13.87 -9.18
N THR A 201 -9.34 14.94 -9.96
CA THR A 201 -9.98 14.90 -11.27
C THR A 201 -9.02 14.21 -12.23
N LEU A 202 -9.30 12.96 -12.59
CA LEU A 202 -8.68 12.33 -13.75
C LEU A 202 -9.17 13.10 -14.98
N ASN A 203 -8.29 13.88 -15.61
CA ASN A 203 -8.59 14.42 -16.94
C ASN A 203 -8.64 13.24 -17.92
N HIS A 204 -9.85 12.71 -18.16
CA HIS A 204 -10.14 11.84 -19.28
C HIS A 204 -10.14 12.68 -20.57
N ASP A 205 -8.98 12.81 -21.20
CA ASP A 205 -8.95 12.72 -22.66
C ASP A 205 -8.90 11.23 -23.01
N LEU A 206 -10.05 10.56 -22.95
CA LEU A 206 -10.23 9.27 -23.63
C LEU A 206 -10.89 9.55 -24.98
N PRO A 207 -10.32 9.08 -26.11
CA PRO A 207 -11.05 9.03 -27.35
C PRO A 207 -12.27 8.12 -27.16
N SER A 208 -13.41 8.59 -27.68
CA SER A 208 -14.73 7.97 -27.59
C SER A 208 -14.75 6.47 -27.91
N ASN A 209 -15.63 5.77 -27.16
CA ASN A 209 -16.16 4.41 -27.36
C ASN A 209 -15.32 3.27 -26.76
N ASP A 210 -15.55 2.93 -25.50
CA ASP A 210 -16.49 1.87 -25.10
C ASP A 210 -16.35 1.60 -23.58
N THR A 211 -17.48 1.62 -22.88
CA THR A 211 -17.72 1.12 -21.50
C THR A 211 -16.62 1.34 -20.46
N VAL A 212 -16.74 2.44 -19.70
CA VAL A 212 -16.12 2.55 -18.37
C VAL A 212 -17.01 1.80 -17.37
N ILE A 213 -16.53 0.66 -16.86
CA ILE A 213 -17.11 0.04 -15.65
C ILE A 213 -16.54 0.81 -14.45
N LEU A 214 -17.39 1.59 -13.81
CA LEU A 214 -17.11 2.16 -12.49
C LEU A 214 -17.41 1.08 -11.46
N ASP A 215 -16.36 0.46 -10.92
CA ASP A 215 -16.49 -0.41 -9.75
C ASP A 215 -16.24 0.44 -8.49
N ILE A 216 -17.34 0.93 -7.90
CA ILE A 216 -17.32 1.60 -6.61
C ILE A 216 -17.71 0.55 -5.58
N ASP A 217 -16.74 -0.22 -5.09
CA ASP A 217 -16.90 -1.05 -3.90
C ASP A 217 -15.95 -0.54 -2.80
N ALA A 218 -16.32 0.62 -2.25
CA ALA A 218 -15.83 1.08 -0.96
C ALA A 218 -16.96 1.82 -0.27
N VAL A 219 -17.72 1.11 0.56
CA VAL A 219 -18.08 1.43 1.96
C VAL A 219 -19.21 0.45 2.33
N GLY A 220 -18.84 -0.67 2.97
CA GLY A 220 -19.80 -1.48 3.70
C GLY A 220 -20.21 -0.75 4.98
N ILE A 221 -21.28 0.06 4.91
CA ILE A 221 -21.98 0.52 6.12
C ILE A 221 -22.78 -0.68 6.63
N ALA A 222 -22.25 -1.39 7.61
CA ALA A 222 -23.06 -2.29 8.42
C ALA A 222 -23.98 -1.44 9.31
N THR A 223 -25.20 -1.20 8.86
CA THR A 223 -26.29 -0.85 9.79
C THR A 223 -26.80 -2.15 10.40
N LYS A 224 -26.75 -2.25 11.74
CA LYS A 224 -27.43 -3.33 12.49
C LYS A 224 -28.88 -2.92 12.77
N PRO A 225 -29.79 -3.91 12.95
CA PRO A 225 -31.24 -3.79 12.79
C PRO A 225 -31.92 -2.89 13.83
#